data_AF-A0A7W1L0Q8-F1
#
_entry.id   AF-A0A7W1L0Q8-F1
#
_cell.length_a   1.000
_cell.length_b   1.000
_cell.length_c   1.000
_cell.angle_alpha   90.00
_cell.angle_beta   90.00
_cell.angle_gamma   90.00
#
_symmetry.space_group_name_H-M   'P 1'
#
loop_
_entity.id
_entity.type
_entity.pdbx_description
1 polymer ?
#
loop_
_entity_poly.entity_id
_entity_poly.type
_entity_poly.pdbx_seq_one_letter_code
_entity_poly.pdbx_strand_id
1 'polypeptide(L)'
;MRDKELTSSSCAKAEALVAYLYNEASETEAKDFERHMRTCASCEAELAAFGHVRSSIAVWRSHPLGSVEADALATAAIIPPPELPQAAVLKPSAITALREFFALSPMWLRAATALTSLAICALVVWASARVMEAPRVLVVEKVVEKGPTQAEVDALVAKRVREELAAQN
;
A
#
# COMPACT_ATOMS: atom_id res chain seq x y z
N MET A 1 -27.21 -42.34 -20.65
CA MET A 1 -27.96 -41.45 -21.59
C MET A 1 -28.39 -40.18 -20.84
N ARG A 2 -27.51 -39.16 -20.70
CA ARG A 2 -27.91 -37.74 -20.55
C ARG A 2 -26.74 -36.73 -20.51
N ASP A 3 -25.73 -36.90 -21.36
CA ASP A 3 -24.55 -36.01 -21.38
C ASP A 3 -24.49 -35.10 -22.62
N LYS A 4 -25.65 -34.80 -23.22
CA LYS A 4 -25.72 -34.18 -24.56
C LYS A 4 -26.70 -33.01 -24.64
N GLU A 5 -26.65 -32.05 -23.71
CA GLU A 5 -27.58 -30.90 -23.77
C GLU A 5 -27.15 -29.62 -23.03
N LEU A 6 -25.86 -29.24 -23.07
CA LEU A 6 -25.41 -27.95 -22.50
C LEU A 6 -24.58 -27.08 -23.47
N THR A 7 -24.46 -27.46 -24.74
CA THR A 7 -23.74 -26.69 -25.77
C THR A 7 -24.65 -26.18 -26.90
N SER A 8 -25.97 -26.18 -26.72
CA SER A 8 -26.92 -25.73 -27.74
C SER A 8 -27.25 -24.23 -27.67
N SER A 9 -26.70 -23.48 -26.72
CA SER A 9 -26.98 -22.05 -26.55
C SER A 9 -25.85 -21.11 -26.97
N SER A 10 -24.67 -21.60 -27.36
CA SER A 10 -23.57 -20.73 -27.78
C SER A 10 -23.52 -20.61 -29.29
N CYS A 11 -23.92 -19.47 -29.83
CA CYS A 11 -23.76 -19.17 -31.25
C CYS A 11 -22.26 -19.14 -31.61
N ALA A 12 -21.90 -19.62 -32.81
CA ALA A 12 -20.51 -19.59 -33.30
C ALA A 12 -19.96 -18.15 -33.52
N LYS A 13 -20.80 -17.12 -33.40
CA LYS A 13 -20.43 -15.70 -33.53
C LYS A 13 -20.11 -15.01 -32.20
N ALA A 14 -19.88 -15.77 -31.12
CA ALA A 14 -19.53 -15.22 -29.80
C ALA A 14 -18.29 -14.30 -29.83
N GLU A 15 -17.25 -14.64 -30.60
CA GLU A 15 -16.06 -13.78 -30.73
C GLU A 15 -16.38 -12.44 -31.42
N ALA A 16 -17.25 -12.47 -32.44
CA ALA A 16 -17.69 -11.27 -33.14
C ALA A 16 -18.55 -10.37 -32.24
N LEU A 17 -19.34 -10.94 -31.31
CA LEU A 17 -20.07 -10.18 -30.29
C LEU A 17 -19.11 -9.39 -29.38
N VAL A 18 -18.03 -10.02 -28.90
CA VAL A 18 -17.05 -9.36 -28.03
C VAL A 18 -16.33 -8.24 -28.79
N ALA A 19 -15.86 -8.51 -30.01
CA ALA A 19 -15.21 -7.50 -30.84
C ALA A 19 -16.15 -6.32 -31.13
N TYR A 20 -17.43 -6.58 -31.38
CA TYR A 20 -18.45 -5.53 -31.55
C TYR A 20 -18.64 -4.71 -30.26
N LEU A 21 -18.75 -5.36 -29.09
CA LEU A 21 -18.95 -4.72 -27.78
C LEU A 21 -17.81 -3.81 -27.33
N TYR A 22 -16.58 -4.11 -27.75
CA TYR A 22 -15.40 -3.31 -27.45
C TYR A 22 -14.99 -2.37 -28.59
N ASN A 23 -15.79 -2.30 -29.66
CA ASN A 23 -15.52 -1.50 -30.85
C ASN A 23 -14.17 -1.85 -31.50
N GLU A 24 -13.83 -3.14 -31.47
CA GLU A 24 -12.65 -3.74 -32.11
C GLU A 24 -12.97 -4.35 -33.48
N ALA A 25 -14.26 -4.56 -33.78
CA ALA A 25 -14.72 -5.01 -35.09
C ALA A 25 -14.55 -3.90 -36.15
N SER A 26 -14.08 -4.28 -37.34
CA SER A 26 -14.10 -3.37 -38.50
C SER A 26 -15.54 -2.99 -38.90
N GLU A 27 -15.71 -1.92 -39.67
CA GLU A 27 -17.04 -1.47 -40.12
C GLU A 27 -17.81 -2.57 -40.87
N THR A 28 -17.10 -3.37 -41.66
CA THR A 28 -17.67 -4.51 -42.39
C THR A 28 -18.12 -5.61 -41.43
N GLU A 29 -17.30 -5.96 -40.45
CA GLU A 29 -17.61 -6.99 -39.46
C GLU A 29 -18.77 -6.58 -38.55
N ALA A 30 -18.82 -5.30 -38.16
CA ALA A 30 -19.90 -4.74 -37.36
C ALA A 30 -21.25 -4.84 -38.10
N LYS A 31 -21.31 -4.45 -39.38
CA LYS A 31 -22.53 -4.57 -40.20
C LYS A 31 -22.97 -6.01 -40.38
N ASP A 32 -22.02 -6.93 -40.58
CA ASP A 32 -22.34 -8.34 -40.73
C ASP A 32 -22.83 -8.96 -39.42
N PHE A 33 -22.27 -8.53 -38.29
CA PHE A 33 -22.75 -8.94 -36.97
C PHE A 33 -24.15 -8.37 -36.66
N GLU A 34 -24.42 -7.11 -36.99
CA GLU A 34 -25.76 -6.51 -36.86
C GLU A 34 -26.81 -7.23 -37.69
N ARG A 35 -26.45 -7.66 -38.90
CA ARG A 35 -27.32 -8.49 -39.74
C ARG A 35 -27.61 -9.84 -39.09
N HIS A 36 -26.59 -10.45 -38.48
CA HIS A 36 -26.73 -11.72 -37.77
C HIS A 36 -27.63 -11.60 -36.53
N MET A 37 -27.52 -10.52 -35.76
CA MET A 37 -28.36 -10.31 -34.58
C MET A 37 -29.86 -10.25 -34.91
N ARG A 38 -30.22 -9.73 -36.09
CA ARG A 38 -31.62 -9.70 -36.54
C ARG A 38 -32.23 -11.08 -36.77
N THR A 39 -31.41 -12.12 -36.90
CA THR A 39 -31.85 -13.50 -37.17
C THR A 39 -31.45 -14.49 -36.07
N CYS A 40 -30.63 -14.08 -35.11
CA CYS A 40 -30.14 -14.93 -34.03
C CYS A 40 -30.57 -14.39 -32.65
N ALA A 41 -31.66 -14.95 -32.12
CA ALA A 41 -32.19 -14.59 -30.80
C ALA A 41 -31.17 -14.81 -29.65
N SER A 42 -30.24 -15.76 -29.81
CA SER A 42 -29.19 -16.01 -28.81
C SER A 42 -28.23 -14.82 -28.68
N CYS A 43 -27.72 -14.32 -29.81
CA CYS A 43 -26.81 -13.17 -29.81
C CYS A 43 -27.51 -11.88 -29.38
N GLU A 44 -28.80 -11.71 -29.70
CA GLU A 44 -29.60 -10.59 -29.20
C GLU A 44 -29.75 -10.66 -27.67
N ALA A 45 -30.09 -11.82 -27.12
CA ALA A 45 -30.23 -12.02 -25.69
C ALA A 45 -28.90 -11.81 -24.94
N GLU A 46 -27.79 -12.30 -25.48
CA GLU A 46 -26.45 -12.07 -24.92
C GLU A 46 -26.09 -10.59 -24.92
N LEU A 47 -26.31 -9.88 -26.04
CA LEU A 47 -26.03 -8.44 -26.12
C LEU A 47 -26.87 -7.66 -25.10
N ALA A 48 -28.15 -7.99 -24.95
CA ALA A 48 -29.03 -7.37 -23.95
C ALA A 48 -28.55 -7.63 -22.52
N ALA A 49 -28.11 -8.86 -22.22
CA ALA A 49 -27.55 -9.21 -20.92
C ALA A 49 -26.28 -8.40 -20.60
N PHE A 50 -25.37 -8.23 -21.57
CA PHE A 50 -24.20 -7.36 -21.40
C PHE A 50 -24.57 -5.89 -21.21
N GLY A 51 -25.59 -5.40 -21.94
CA GLY A 51 -26.13 -4.05 -21.76
C GLY A 51 -26.61 -3.79 -20.34
N HIS A 52 -27.30 -4.77 -19.74
CA HIS A 52 -27.76 -4.70 -18.35
C HIS A 52 -26.61 -4.64 -17.33
N VAL A 53 -25.54 -5.41 -17.55
CA VAL A 53 -24.34 -5.34 -16.70
C VAL A 53 -23.69 -3.96 -16.79
N ARG A 54 -23.53 -3.40 -18.00
CA ARG A 54 -22.92 -2.07 -18.20
C ARG A 54 -23.76 -0.96 -17.58
N SER A 55 -25.09 -1.02 -17.69
CA SER A 55 -25.97 -0.05 -17.05
C SER A 55 -25.91 -0.17 -15.53
N SER A 56 -25.85 -1.38 -14.97
CA SER A 56 -25.69 -1.60 -13.53
C SER A 56 -24.38 -1.03 -12.99
N ILE A 57 -23.27 -1.21 -13.72
CA ILE A 57 -21.97 -0.62 -13.38
C ILE A 57 -22.02 0.92 -13.48
N ALA A 58 -22.71 1.46 -14.49
CA ALA A 58 -22.88 2.90 -14.63
C ALA A 58 -23.66 3.48 -13.44
N VAL A 59 -24.73 2.79 -13.01
CA VAL A 59 -25.49 3.14 -11.81
C VAL A 59 -24.58 3.12 -10.58
N TRP A 60 -23.78 2.07 -10.37
CA TRP A 60 -22.83 1.99 -9.25
C TRP A 60 -21.77 3.08 -9.27
N ARG A 61 -21.27 3.47 -10.45
CA ARG A 61 -20.35 4.62 -10.57
C ARG A 61 -21.03 5.95 -10.25
N SER A 62 -22.32 6.09 -10.59
CA SER A 62 -23.09 7.30 -10.30
C SER A 62 -23.54 7.42 -8.85
N HIS A 63 -23.60 6.29 -8.12
CA HIS A 63 -23.78 6.32 -6.68
C HIS A 63 -22.46 6.71 -6.01
N PRO A 64 -22.41 7.86 -5.30
CA PRO A 64 -21.22 8.26 -4.55
C PRO A 64 -21.11 7.36 -3.32
N LEU A 65 -20.66 6.13 -3.50
CA LEU A 65 -20.15 5.30 -2.41
C LEU A 65 -18.80 5.91 -1.97
N GLY A 66 -18.88 7.02 -1.25
CA GLY A 66 -17.77 7.58 -0.49
C GLY A 66 -16.68 8.31 -1.28
N SER A 67 -16.93 8.78 -2.51
CA SER A 67 -16.05 9.75 -3.16
C SER A 67 -16.40 11.17 -2.72
N VAL A 68 -15.82 11.57 -1.59
CA VAL A 68 -15.61 12.99 -1.30
C VAL A 68 -14.78 13.55 -2.46
N GLU A 69 -15.31 14.59 -3.12
CA GLU A 69 -14.62 15.46 -4.11
C GLU A 69 -14.36 14.87 -5.52
N ALA A 70 -15.42 14.58 -6.28
CA ALA A 70 -15.35 14.52 -7.74
C ALA A 70 -16.24 15.58 -8.44
N ASP A 71 -16.82 16.51 -7.67
CA ASP A 71 -17.72 17.55 -8.20
C ASP A 71 -17.01 18.89 -8.49
N ALA A 72 -15.75 19.04 -8.09
CA ALA A 72 -15.00 20.29 -8.32
C ALA A 72 -14.41 20.41 -9.74
N LEU A 73 -14.46 19.36 -10.57
CA LEU A 73 -13.83 19.34 -11.90
C LEU A 73 -14.82 19.28 -13.08
N ALA A 74 -16.12 19.10 -12.84
CA ALA A 74 -17.12 19.01 -13.91
C ALA A 74 -17.66 20.38 -14.38
N THR A 75 -17.42 21.47 -13.64
CA THR A 75 -17.87 22.82 -14.02
C THR A 75 -16.79 23.68 -14.70
N ALA A 76 -15.63 23.11 -15.03
CA ALA A 76 -14.53 23.85 -15.68
C ALA A 76 -14.50 23.74 -17.22
N ALA A 77 -15.58 23.26 -17.86
CA ALA A 77 -15.59 23.00 -19.30
C ALA A 77 -16.27 24.08 -20.18
N ILE A 78 -16.80 25.19 -19.64
CA ILE A 78 -17.53 26.16 -20.48
C ILE A 78 -17.33 27.62 -20.05
N ILE A 79 -16.10 28.11 -19.80
CA ILE A 79 -15.82 29.57 -19.85
C ILE A 79 -14.38 29.79 -20.37
N PRO A 80 -14.16 30.56 -21.46
CA PRO A 80 -12.83 30.91 -21.94
C PRO A 80 -12.12 31.90 -20.96
N PRO A 81 -10.78 31.88 -20.89
CA PRO A 81 -10.03 32.37 -19.74
C PRO A 81 -9.92 33.91 -19.67
N PRO A 82 -10.19 34.55 -18.52
CA PRO A 82 -9.58 35.82 -18.19
C PRO A 82 -8.26 35.56 -17.43
N GLU A 83 -7.18 36.11 -17.98
CA GLU A 83 -5.85 36.15 -17.38
C GLU A 83 -5.87 36.79 -15.99
N LEU A 84 -5.57 36.01 -14.94
CA LEU A 84 -5.22 36.52 -13.61
C LEU A 84 -4.10 35.66 -12.98
N PRO A 85 -3.30 36.24 -12.07
CA PRO A 85 -1.86 36.03 -12.00
C PRO A 85 -1.47 34.68 -11.44
N GLN A 86 -0.35 34.16 -11.94
CA GLN A 86 0.39 32.99 -11.46
C GLN A 86 0.69 33.10 -9.96
N ALA A 87 -0.27 32.71 -9.12
CA ALA A 87 -0.06 32.48 -7.71
C ALA A 87 0.63 31.13 -7.55
N ALA A 88 1.95 31.21 -7.33
CA ALA A 88 2.81 30.19 -6.74
C ALA A 88 2.51 28.73 -7.17
N VAL A 89 3.25 28.28 -8.18
CA VAL A 89 3.50 26.84 -8.41
C VAL A 89 4.27 26.30 -7.19
N LEU A 90 3.54 25.96 -6.14
CA LEU A 90 4.01 25.05 -5.10
C LEU A 90 4.30 23.73 -5.81
N LYS A 91 5.58 23.36 -5.87
CA LYS A 91 6.06 22.09 -6.43
C LYS A 91 5.12 20.98 -5.96
N PRO A 92 4.59 20.12 -6.86
CA PRO A 92 3.73 19.02 -6.46
C PRO A 92 4.49 18.18 -5.43
N SER A 93 4.06 18.30 -4.17
CA SER A 93 4.73 17.66 -3.04
C SER A 93 4.63 16.16 -3.25
N ALA A 94 5.71 15.42 -3.01
CA ALA A 94 5.72 13.95 -3.07
C ALA A 94 4.59 13.31 -2.24
N ILE A 95 4.08 14.06 -1.26
CA ILE A 95 2.92 13.70 -0.43
C ILE A 95 1.62 13.60 -1.27
N THR A 96 1.43 14.47 -2.27
CA THR A 96 0.26 14.44 -3.15
C THR A 96 0.26 13.18 -4.01
N ALA A 97 1.40 12.84 -4.63
CA ALA A 97 1.54 11.61 -5.41
C ALA A 97 1.35 10.34 -4.56
N LEU A 98 1.86 10.36 -3.32
CA LEU A 98 1.66 9.27 -2.37
C LEU A 98 0.18 9.12 -1.98
N ARG A 99 -0.51 10.25 -1.76
CA ARG A 99 -1.95 10.26 -1.43
C ARG A 99 -2.80 9.73 -2.58
N GLU A 100 -2.47 10.08 -3.81
CA GLU A 100 -3.13 9.54 -5.01
C GLU A 100 -2.90 8.04 -5.16
N PHE A 101 -1.68 7.55 -4.92
CA PHE A 101 -1.39 6.11 -4.96
C PHE A 101 -2.21 5.32 -3.92
N PHE A 102 -2.35 5.86 -2.70
CA PHE A 102 -3.21 5.25 -1.68
C PHE A 102 -4.71 5.44 -1.97
N ALA A 103 -5.11 6.50 -2.67
CA ALA A 103 -6.48 6.67 -3.15
C ALA A 103 -6.86 5.61 -4.18
N LEU A 104 -5.94 5.27 -5.08
CA LEU A 104 -6.09 4.26 -6.14
C LEU A 104 -5.82 2.82 -5.67
N SER A 105 -5.27 2.64 -4.46
CA SER A 105 -4.91 1.31 -3.97
C SER A 105 -6.13 0.44 -3.61
N PRO A 106 -6.11 -0.88 -3.90
CA PRO A 106 -7.28 -1.72 -3.71
C PRO A 106 -7.51 -2.01 -2.21
N MET A 107 -8.74 -2.36 -1.82
CA MET A 107 -9.16 -2.38 -0.40
C MET A 107 -8.31 -3.25 0.54
N TRP A 108 -7.76 -4.37 0.05
CA TRP A 108 -6.81 -5.22 0.78
C TRP A 108 -5.53 -4.49 1.24
N LEU A 109 -5.03 -3.52 0.47
CA LEU A 109 -3.82 -2.77 0.83
C LEU A 109 -4.09 -1.81 2.00
N ARG A 110 -5.29 -1.23 2.07
CA ARG A 110 -5.73 -0.39 3.20
C ARG A 110 -5.89 -1.21 4.49
N ALA A 111 -6.37 -2.45 4.36
CA ALA A 111 -6.44 -3.36 5.50
C ALA A 111 -5.03 -3.74 6.01
N ALA A 112 -4.07 -3.94 5.09
CA ALA A 112 -2.69 -4.26 5.44
C ALA A 112 -2.00 -3.10 6.19
N THR A 113 -2.21 -1.84 5.80
CA THR A 113 -1.60 -0.69 6.49
C THR A 113 -2.15 -0.48 7.90
N ALA A 114 -3.44 -0.73 8.11
CA ALA A 114 -4.03 -0.68 9.45
C ALA A 114 -3.45 -1.78 10.36
N LEU A 115 -3.32 -3.01 9.84
CA LEU A 115 -2.75 -4.13 10.59
C LEU A 115 -1.27 -3.91 10.92
N THR A 116 -0.46 -3.43 9.96
CA THR A 116 0.96 -3.15 10.23
C THR A 116 1.13 -2.01 11.21
N SER A 117 0.33 -0.94 11.09
CA SER A 117 0.35 0.15 12.07
C SER A 117 0.03 -0.35 13.48
N LEU A 118 -1.01 -1.18 13.62
CA LEU A 118 -1.43 -1.73 14.92
C LEU A 118 -0.38 -2.71 15.49
N ALA A 119 0.23 -3.53 14.63
CA ALA A 119 1.33 -4.42 15.00
C ALA A 119 2.57 -3.65 15.46
N ILE A 120 2.94 -2.56 14.77
CA ILE A 120 4.04 -1.69 15.17
C ILE A 120 3.74 -1.04 16.52
N CYS A 121 2.52 -0.51 16.72
CA CYS A 121 2.10 0.06 18.01
C CYS A 121 2.18 -1.00 19.12
N ALA A 122 1.71 -2.22 18.89
CA ALA A 122 1.80 -3.31 19.85
C ALA A 122 3.26 -3.68 20.17
N LEU A 123 4.14 -3.72 19.18
CA LEU A 123 5.57 -3.98 19.39
C LEU A 123 6.25 -2.86 20.19
N VAL A 124 5.90 -1.60 19.95
CA VAL A 124 6.44 -0.45 20.71
C VAL A 124 5.98 -0.52 22.17
N VAL A 125 4.70 -0.80 22.42
CA VAL A 125 4.16 -0.98 23.79
C VAL A 125 4.78 -2.19 24.47
N TRP A 126 4.98 -3.29 23.74
CA TRP A 126 5.61 -4.48 24.28
C TRP A 126 7.10 -4.24 24.60
N ALA A 127 7.83 -3.57 23.72
CA ALA A 127 9.23 -3.21 23.95
C ALA A 127 9.38 -2.26 25.16
N SER A 128 8.50 -1.26 25.28
CA SER A 128 8.53 -0.36 26.44
C SER A 128 8.16 -1.09 27.74
N ALA A 129 7.18 -2.00 27.71
CA ALA A 129 6.86 -2.86 28.85
C ALA A 129 8.04 -3.73 29.25
N ARG A 130 8.77 -4.33 28.29
CA ARG A 130 9.99 -5.12 28.56
C ARG A 130 11.12 -4.29 29.16
N VAL A 131 11.28 -3.05 28.73
CA VAL A 131 12.27 -2.11 29.31
C VAL A 131 11.87 -1.72 30.73
N MET A 132 10.58 -1.51 30.99
CA MET A 132 10.07 -1.20 32.33
C MET A 132 10.05 -2.40 33.27
N GLU A 133 9.95 -3.63 32.75
CA GLU A 133 10.12 -4.88 33.51
C GLU A 133 11.60 -5.21 33.80
N ALA A 134 12.53 -4.51 33.16
CA ALA A 134 13.95 -4.59 33.49
C ALA A 134 14.35 -3.51 34.51
N PRO A 135 14.06 -3.75 35.80
CA PRO A 135 15.02 -3.42 36.83
C PRO A 135 15.05 -4.53 37.88
N ARG A 136 15.59 -5.69 37.53
CA ARG A 136 16.48 -6.32 38.50
C ARG A 136 17.85 -5.78 38.16
N VAL A 137 18.18 -4.71 38.86
CA VAL A 137 19.54 -4.34 39.22
C VAL A 137 20.32 -5.66 39.29
N LEU A 138 21.08 -5.95 38.22
CA LEU A 138 22.34 -6.63 38.45
C LEU A 138 22.99 -5.65 39.40
N VAL A 139 22.94 -5.99 40.69
CA VAL A 139 24.02 -5.64 41.58
C VAL A 139 25.17 -6.27 40.83
N VAL A 140 25.80 -5.45 39.98
CA VAL A 140 27.23 -5.55 39.77
C VAL A 140 27.69 -5.50 41.19
N GLU A 141 27.90 -6.70 41.75
CA GLU A 141 28.82 -6.89 42.82
C GLU A 141 30.01 -6.10 42.30
N LYS A 142 30.14 -4.86 42.80
CA LYS A 142 31.42 -4.21 42.85
C LYS A 142 32.18 -5.27 43.62
N VAL A 143 32.86 -6.14 42.87
CA VAL A 143 34.15 -6.62 43.24
C VAL A 143 34.84 -5.31 43.58
N VAL A 144 34.78 -4.98 44.87
CA VAL A 144 35.75 -4.13 45.50
C VAL A 144 37.01 -4.92 45.22
N GLU A 145 37.61 -4.67 44.05
CA GLU A 145 39.03 -4.86 43.90
C GLU A 145 39.57 -4.08 45.08
N LYS A 146 39.99 -4.84 46.10
CA LYS A 146 40.80 -4.32 47.18
C LYS A 146 41.95 -3.65 46.45
N GLY A 147 41.87 -2.34 46.29
CA GLY A 147 43.02 -1.55 45.95
C GLY A 147 44.14 -1.96 46.90
N PRO A 148 45.39 -2.02 46.43
CA PRO A 148 46.51 -2.47 47.24
C PRO A 148 46.44 -1.78 48.60
N THR A 149 46.44 -2.60 49.66
CA THR A 149 46.32 -2.05 51.01
C THR A 149 47.48 -1.08 51.24
N GLN A 150 47.27 -0.02 52.02
CA GLN A 150 48.30 0.99 52.29
C GLN A 150 49.66 0.35 52.68
N ALA A 151 49.61 -0.74 53.44
CA ALA A 151 50.77 -1.53 53.84
C ALA A 151 51.54 -2.17 52.67
N GLU A 152 50.86 -2.56 51.60
CA GLU A 152 51.46 -3.14 50.40
C GLU A 152 52.13 -2.06 49.54
N VAL A 153 51.53 -0.87 49.46
CA VAL A 153 52.14 0.29 48.80
C VAL A 153 53.40 0.72 49.55
N ASP A 154 53.34 0.81 50.88
CA ASP A 154 54.47 1.19 51.72
C ASP A 154 55.62 0.18 51.61
N ALA A 155 55.31 -1.12 51.53
CA ALA A 155 56.31 -2.16 51.30
C ALA A 155 56.99 -2.03 49.93
N LEU A 156 56.23 -1.68 48.88
CA LEU A 156 56.78 -1.47 47.53
C LEU A 156 57.72 -0.25 47.50
N VAL A 157 57.31 0.85 48.12
CA VAL A 157 58.11 2.08 48.20
C VAL A 157 59.39 1.83 48.98
N ALA A 158 59.32 1.15 50.14
CA ALA A 158 60.49 0.82 50.93
C ALA A 158 61.47 -0.12 50.22
N LYS A 159 60.97 -0.97 49.31
CA LYS A 159 61.82 -1.81 48.46
C LYS A 159 62.53 -0.96 47.39
N ARG A 160 61.81 -0.10 46.69
CA ARG A 160 62.35 0.78 45.64
C ARG A 160 63.41 1.74 46.18
N VAL A 161 63.17 2.34 47.35
CA VAL A 161 64.14 3.24 48.01
C VAL A 161 65.43 2.51 48.39
N ARG A 162 65.34 1.24 48.84
CA ARG A 162 66.53 0.43 49.13
C ARG A 162 67.32 0.06 47.88
N GLU A 163 66.64 -0.22 46.77
CA GLU A 163 67.29 -0.45 45.48
C GLU A 163 68.04 0.81 45.00
N GLU A 164 67.45 2.01 45.12
CA GLU A 164 68.12 3.25 44.71
C GLU A 164 69.31 3.61 45.62
N LEU A 165 69.18 3.42 46.94
CA LEU A 165 70.28 3.64 47.88
C LEU A 165 71.44 2.65 47.66
N ALA A 166 71.14 1.41 47.29
CA ALA A 166 72.16 0.42 46.93
C ALA A 166 72.83 0.69 45.58
N ALA A 167 72.17 1.45 44.69
CA ALA A 167 72.74 1.86 43.40
C ALA A 167 73.60 3.14 43.48
N GLN A 168 73.51 3.90 44.58
CA GLN A 168 74.27 5.13 44.80
C GLN A 168 75.55 4.97 45.64
N ASN A 169 75.70 3.84 46.35
CA ASN A 169 76.93 3.46 47.07
C ASN A 169 77.77 2.50 46.23
#